data_AF-A0A2X2BCS6-F1
#
_entry.id   AF-A0A2X2BCS6-F1
#
_cell.length_a   1.000
_cell.length_b   1.000
_cell.length_c   1.000
_cell.angle_alpha   90.00
_cell.angle_beta   90.00
_cell.angle_gamma   90.00
#
_symmetry.space_group_name_H-M   'P 1'
#
loop_
_entity.id
_entity.type
_entity.pdbx_description
1 polymer ?
#
loop_
_entity_poly.entity_id
_entity_poly.type
_entity_poly.pdbx_seq_one_letter_code
_entity_poly.pdbx_strand_id
1 'polypeptide(L)' 'MPTGGISLNNVSDYLAIGQVIACGGSWIATTEAIDNQDKQTIARNIQNIHSLLKNKG' A
#
# COMPACT_ATOMS: atom_id res chain seq x y z
N MET A 1 -10.59 -8.21 -4.83
CA MET A 1 -9.86 -7.19 -4.05
C MET A 1 -9.24 -7.87 -2.82
N PRO A 2 -7.93 -8.19 -2.83
CA PRO A 2 -7.24 -8.79 -1.70
C PRO A 2 -7.05 -7.81 -0.53
N THR A 3 -7.35 -8.26 0.68
CA THR A 3 -7.18 -7.49 1.93
C THR A 3 -6.70 -8.44 3.02
N GLY A 4 -5.43 -8.36 3.40
CA GLY A 4 -4.80 -9.26 4.39
C GLY A 4 -3.50 -9.87 3.85
N GLY A 5 -2.41 -9.73 4.60
CA GLY A 5 -1.07 -10.20 4.18
C GLY A 5 -0.43 -9.41 3.03
N ILE A 6 -1.07 -8.36 2.54
CA ILE A 6 -0.50 -7.45 1.54
C ILE A 6 0.57 -6.58 2.21
N SER A 7 1.67 -6.34 1.51
CA SER A 7 2.79 -5.49 1.92
C SER A 7 3.47 -4.89 0.68
N LEU A 8 4.44 -4.00 0.90
CA LEU A 8 5.29 -3.46 -0.19
C LEU A 8 5.99 -4.56 -1.00
N ASN A 9 6.22 -5.73 -0.42
CA ASN A 9 6.96 -6.81 -1.07
C ASN A 9 6.12 -7.60 -2.08
N ASN A 10 4.79 -7.64 -1.92
CA ASN A 10 3.90 -8.48 -2.72
C ASN A 10 2.75 -7.73 -3.40
N VAL A 11 2.52 -6.45 -3.07
CA VAL A 11 1.41 -5.66 -3.63
C VAL A 11 1.44 -5.63 -5.16
N SER A 12 2.63 -5.53 -5.75
CA SER A 12 2.81 -5.52 -7.21
C SER A 12 2.46 -6.86 -7.85
N ASP A 13 2.73 -7.97 -7.17
CA ASP A 13 2.44 -9.31 -7.70
C ASP A 13 0.94 -9.57 -7.73
N TYR A 14 0.21 -9.09 -6.70
CA TYR A 14 -1.24 -9.12 -6.70
C TYR A 14 -1.85 -8.22 -7.78
N LEU A 15 -1.34 -6.99 -7.95
CA LEU A 15 -1.85 -6.06 -8.96
C LEU A 15 -1.51 -6.47 -10.40
N ALA A 16 -0.52 -7.35 -10.61
CA ALA A 16 -0.23 -7.92 -11.93
C ALA A 16 -1.31 -8.92 -12.39
N ILE A 17 -2.13 -9.44 -11.48
CA ILE A 17 -3.25 -10.33 -11.81
C ILE A 17 -4.38 -9.47 -12.39
N GLY A 18 -4.74 -9.67 -13.66
CA GLY A 18 -5.71 -8.81 -14.36
C GLY A 18 -7.10 -8.71 -13.72
N GLN A 19 -7.51 -9.69 -12.91
CA GLN A 19 -8.77 -9.66 -12.15
C GLN A 19 -8.67 -8.87 -10.83
N VAL A 20 -7.47 -8.52 -10.39
CA VAL A 20 -7.22 -7.76 -9.16
C VAL A 20 -7.17 -6.27 -9.48
N ILE A 21 -8.31 -5.61 -9.27
CA ILE A 21 -8.47 -4.17 -9.52
C ILE A 21 -7.87 -3.27 -8.41
N ALA A 22 -7.67 -3.82 -7.21
CA ALA A 22 -7.18 -3.09 -6.04
C ALA A 22 -6.72 -4.06 -4.95
N CYS A 23 -5.81 -3.58 -4.10
CA CYS A 23 -5.35 -4.24 -2.88
C CYS A 23 -5.49 -3.29 -1.69
N GLY A 24 -5.89 -3.82 -0.54
CA GLY A 24 -5.94 -3.07 0.72
C GLY A 24 -4.88 -3.54 1.71
N GLY A 25 -4.36 -2.62 2.53
CA GLY A 25 -3.39 -2.94 3.57
C GLY A 25 -3.31 -1.89 4.66
N SER A 26 -3.43 -2.34 5.92
CA SER A 26 -3.33 -1.47 7.10
C SER A 26 -1.94 -0.87 7.31
N TRP A 27 -0.93 -1.36 6.60
CA TRP A 27 0.44 -0.82 6.62
C TRP A 27 0.56 0.55 5.94
N ILE A 28 -0.44 0.98 5.17
CA ILE A 28 -0.47 2.33 4.56
C ILE A 28 -0.77 3.38 5.63
N ALA A 29 -1.81 3.15 6.43
CA ALA A 29 -2.22 3.98 7.55
C ALA A 29 -2.30 3.09 8.80
N THR A 30 -1.17 2.96 9.48
CA THR A 30 -1.07 2.13 10.70
C THR A 30 -1.92 2.74 11.80
N THR A 31 -2.42 1.91 12.71
CA THR A 31 -3.17 2.35 13.90
C THR A 31 -2.40 3.43 14.66
N GLU A 32 -1.11 3.21 14.88
CA GLU A 32 -0.22 4.17 15.55
C GLU A 32 -0.16 5.52 14.82
N ALA A 33 -0.03 5.53 13.48
CA ALA A 33 0.03 6.77 12.72
C ALA A 33 -1.32 7.51 12.74
N ILE A 34 -2.44 6.78 12.75
CA ILE A 34 -3.78 7.37 12.88
C ILE A 34 -3.96 7.97 14.27
N ASP A 35 -3.66 7.21 15.33
CA ASP A 35 -3.83 7.62 16.72
C ASP A 35 -2.97 8.85 17.05
N ASN A 36 -1.75 8.91 16.52
CA ASN A 36 -0.84 10.04 16.67
C ASN A 36 -1.12 11.20 15.69
N GLN A 37 -2.13 11.08 14.84
CA GLN A 37 -2.41 12.03 13.73
C GLN A 37 -1.17 12.31 12.84
N ASP A 38 -0.29 11.31 12.71
CA ASP A 38 0.95 11.39 11.94
C ASP A 38 0.67 11.26 10.44
N LYS A 39 0.18 12.36 9.88
CA LYS A 39 -0.09 12.52 8.45
C LYS A 39 1.19 12.38 7.60
N GLN A 40 2.36 12.69 8.17
CA GLN A 40 3.62 12.61 7.44
C GLN A 40 4.00 11.17 7.15
N THR A 41 3.89 10.29 8.14
CA THR A 41 4.14 8.86 7.95
C THR A 41 3.18 8.25 6.93
N ILE A 42 1.88 8.57 7.03
CA ILE A 42 0.88 8.09 6.05
C ILE A 42 1.23 8.58 4.63
N ALA A 43 1.56 9.86 4.47
CA ALA A 43 1.94 10.41 3.18
C ALA A 43 3.21 9.74 2.62
N ARG A 44 4.22 9.50 3.46
CA ARG A 44 5.45 8.79 3.07
C ARG A 44 5.14 7.37 2.59
N ASN A 45 4.28 6.64 3.30
CA ASN A 45 3.87 5.30 2.89
C ASN A 45 3.20 5.33 1.51
N ILE A 46 2.28 6.26 1.26
CA ILE A 46 1.63 6.44 -0.04
C ILE A 46 2.66 6.73 -1.14
N GLN A 47 3.63 7.62 -0.89
CA GLN A 47 4.68 7.95 -1.87
C GLN A 47 5.56 6.74 -2.22
N ASN A 48 5.92 5.92 -1.22
CA ASN A 48 6.69 4.69 -1.44
C ASN A 48 5.95 3.73 -2.38
N ILE A 49 4.65 3.54 -2.15
CA ILE A 49 3.79 2.66 -2.96
C ILE A 49 3.67 3.20 -4.38
N HIS A 50 3.36 4.49 -4.50
CA HIS A 50 3.23 5.14 -5.80
C HIS A 50 4.52 5.02 -6.63
N SER A 51 5.68 5.17 -5.99
CA SER A 51 6.99 5.01 -6.63
C SER A 51 7.24 3.55 -7.06
N LEU A 52 6.92 2.59 -6.20
CA LEU A 52 7.04 1.16 -6.49
C LEU A 52 6.18 0.76 -7.70
N LEU A 53 4.93 1.22 -7.75
CA LEU A 53 3.99 0.86 -8.82
C LEU A 53 4.31 1.55 -10.14
N LYS A 54 4.81 2.80 -10.12
CA LYS A 54 5.23 3.50 -11.35
C LYS A 54 6.47 2.91 -12.01
N ASN A 55 7.40 2.34 -11.24
CA ASN A 55 8.64 1.77 -11.78
C ASN A 55 8.47 0.38 -12.44
N LYS A 56 7.26 -0.20 -12.39
CA LYS A 56 6.94 -1.49 -13.03
C LYS A 56 6.00 -1.37 -14.25
N GLY A 57 5.71 -0.14 -14.70
CA GLY A 57 4.93 0.15 -15.90
C GLY A 57 5.80 0.46 -17.10
#